data_AF-A0AAP6HDH3-F1
#
_entry.id   AF-A0AAP6HDH3-F1
#
_cell.length_a   1.000
_cell.length_b   1.000
_cell.length_c   1.000
_cell.angle_alpha   90.00
_cell.angle_beta   90.00
_cell.angle_gamma   90.00
#
_symmetry.space_group_name_H-M   'P 1'
#
loop_
_entity.id
_entity.type
_entity.pdbx_description
1 polymer ?
#
loop_
_entity_poly.entity_id
_entity_poly.type
_entity_poly.pdbx_seq_one_letter_code
_entity_poly.pdbx_strand_id
1 'polypeptide(L)' 'MKVRKEIIEKILTCNEFSMELAKRLGIQQQSVIGLAKRRSEKLTLYKAVLYYKEQGFTEEQIFEPEDQKTAI' A
#
# COMPACT_ATOMS: atom_id res chain seq x y z
N MET A 1 6.03 -4.01 -9.49
CA MET A 1 5.93 -2.74 -8.72
C MET A 1 5.45 -3.04 -7.31
N LYS A 2 6.10 -2.53 -6.27
CA LYS A 2 5.67 -2.74 -4.87
C LYS A 2 5.51 -1.40 -4.16
N VAL A 3 4.65 -1.38 -3.14
CA VAL A 3 4.55 -0.22 -2.25
C VAL A 3 5.70 -0.21 -1.23
N ARG A 4 6.12 0.98 -0.83
CA ARG A 4 7.17 1.15 0.19
C ARG A 4 6.73 0.67 1.57
N LYS A 5 7.72 0.46 2.43
CA LYS A 5 7.52 -0.02 3.81
C LYS A 5 6.66 0.95 4.63
N GLU A 6 6.79 2.24 4.41
CA GLU A 6 6.04 3.29 5.12
C GLU A 6 4.53 3.14 4.89
N ILE A 7 4.10 2.82 3.65
CA ILE A 7 2.70 2.54 3.33
C ILE A 7 2.24 1.23 4.00
N ILE A 8 3.09 0.19 3.98
CA ILE A 8 2.80 -1.09 4.64
C ILE A 8 2.61 -0.89 6.15
N GLU A 9 3.53 -0.18 6.80
CA GLU A 9 3.48 0.13 8.23
C GLU A 9 2.22 0.95 8.55
N LYS A 10 1.88 1.94 7.72
CA LYS A 10 0.65 2.70 7.88
C LYS A 10 -0.59 1.83 7.81
N ILE A 11 -0.67 0.88 6.87
CA ILE A 11 -1.76 -0.09 6.77
C ILE A 11 -1.84 -0.98 8.02
N LEU A 12 -0.70 -1.43 8.55
CA LEU A 12 -0.67 -2.37 9.68
C LEU A 12 -0.94 -1.71 11.03
N THR A 13 -0.62 -0.42 11.18
CA THR A 13 -0.65 0.29 12.47
C THR A 13 -1.77 1.31 12.60
N CYS A 14 -2.32 1.80 11.49
CA CYS A 14 -3.39 2.79 11.49
C CYS A 14 -4.72 2.14 11.07
N ASN A 15 -5.61 1.96 12.05
CA ASN A 15 -6.92 1.34 11.85
C ASN A 15 -7.78 2.11 10.84
N GLU A 16 -7.86 3.43 10.97
CA GLU A 16 -8.63 4.29 10.06
C GLU A 16 -8.11 4.19 8.62
N PHE A 17 -6.78 4.24 8.45
CA PHE A 17 -6.14 4.15 7.14
C PHE A 17 -6.46 2.84 6.42
N SER A 18 -6.29 1.72 7.13
CA SER A 18 -6.58 0.39 6.57
C SER A 18 -8.07 0.16 6.33
N MET A 19 -8.93 0.71 7.18
CA MET A 19 -10.38 0.62 7.01
C MET A 19 -10.85 1.40 5.76
N GLU A 20 -10.37 2.62 5.57
CA GLU A 20 -10.76 3.44 4.42
C GLU A 20 -10.23 2.87 3.11
N LEU A 21 -8.99 2.37 3.10
CA LEU A 21 -8.45 1.62 1.97
C LEU A 21 -9.31 0.38 1.63
N ALA A 22 -9.79 -0.33 2.65
CA ALA A 22 -10.65 -1.50 2.47
C ALA A 22 -11.98 -1.14 1.80
N LYS A 23 -12.63 -0.04 2.23
CA LYS A 23 -13.87 0.47 1.62
C LYS A 23 -13.67 0.78 0.14
N ARG A 24 -12.58 1.48 -0.20
CA ARG A 24 -12.28 1.87 -1.59
C ARG A 24 -12.00 0.67 -2.49
N LEU A 25 -11.34 -0.34 -1.95
CA LEU A 25 -11.06 -1.60 -2.66
C LEU A 25 -12.27 -2.55 -2.68
N GLY A 26 -13.33 -2.28 -1.91
CA GLY A 26 -14.50 -3.14 -1.82
C GLY A 26 -14.22 -4.49 -1.16
N ILE A 27 -13.27 -4.54 -0.22
CA ILE A 27 -12.87 -5.77 0.49
C ILE A 27 -12.86 -5.55 2.00
N GLN A 28 -12.73 -6.64 2.76
CA GLN A 28 -12.64 -6.56 4.22
C GLN A 28 -11.27 -5.99 4.65
N GLN A 29 -11.24 -5.25 5.76
CA GLN A 29 -10.00 -4.70 6.33
C GLN A 29 -8.96 -5.79 6.62
N GLN A 30 -9.38 -6.96 7.12
CA GLN A 30 -8.49 -8.10 7.34
C GLN A 30 -7.83 -8.60 6.05
N SER A 31 -8.54 -8.52 4.91
CA SER A 31 -7.95 -8.81 3.61
C SER A 31 -6.86 -7.80 3.25
N VAL A 32 -7.08 -6.49 3.48
CA VAL A 32 -6.07 -5.43 3.29
C VAL A 32 -4.84 -5.65 4.15
N ILE A 33 -5.03 -5.98 5.44
CA ILE A 33 -3.93 -6.32 6.36
C ILE A 33 -3.16 -7.54 5.81
N GLY A 34 -3.86 -8.56 5.31
CA GLY A 34 -3.23 -9.72 4.67
C GLY A 34 -2.45 -9.37 3.40
N LEU A 35 -2.93 -8.41 2.59
CA LEU A 35 -2.20 -7.90 1.44
C LEU A 35 -0.91 -7.18 1.87
N ALA A 36 -0.97 -6.38 2.94
CA ALA A 36 0.18 -5.66 3.48
C ALA A 36 1.25 -6.62 4.03
N LYS A 37 0.86 -7.61 4.84
CA LYS A 37 1.79 -8.63 5.38
C LYS A 37 2.54 -9.39 4.28
N ARG A 38 1.87 -9.67 3.14
CA ARG A 38 2.48 -10.34 1.98
C ARG A 38 3.09 -9.39 0.95
N ARG A 39 3.06 -8.08 1.21
CA ARG A 39 3.54 -7.03 0.28
C ARG A 39 2.97 -7.18 -1.14
N SER A 40 1.66 -7.44 -1.22
CA SER A 40 0.97 -7.75 -2.47
C SER A 40 0.94 -6.56 -3.43
N GLU A 41 1.12 -6.84 -4.72
CA GLU A 41 0.94 -5.86 -5.81
C GLU A 41 -0.50 -5.32 -5.89
N LYS A 42 -1.49 -5.97 -5.25
CA LYS A 42 -2.84 -5.39 -5.16
C LYS A 42 -2.87 -4.03 -4.44
N LEU A 43 -1.84 -3.71 -3.66
CA LEU A 43 -1.68 -2.40 -3.02
C LEU A 43 -1.20 -1.31 -3.99
N THR A 44 -0.77 -1.66 -5.21
CA THR A 44 -0.42 -0.70 -6.28
C THR A 44 -1.58 -0.45 -7.26
N LEU A 45 -2.76 -1.04 -7.03
CA LEU A 45 -3.94 -0.78 -7.84
C LEU A 45 -4.31 0.71 -7.80
N TYR A 46 -4.80 1.24 -8.93
CA TYR A 46 -5.14 2.65 -9.09
C TYR A 46 -5.96 3.22 -7.93
N LYS A 47 -7.00 2.50 -7.46
CA LYS A 47 -7.84 2.94 -6.34
C LYS A 47 -7.07 3.08 -5.02
N ALA A 48 -6.09 2.21 -4.77
CA ALA A 48 -5.23 2.29 -3.60
C ALA A 48 -4.24 3.47 -3.73
N VAL A 49 -3.62 3.61 -4.90
CA VAL A 49 -2.67 4.70 -5.19
C VAL A 49 -3.34 6.06 -5.08
N LEU A 50 -4.56 6.20 -5.61
CA LEU A 50 -5.35 7.43 -5.50
C LEU A 50 -5.61 7.79 -4.04
N TYR A 51 -5.99 6.81 -3.22
CA TYR A 51 -6.16 7.02 -1.78
C TYR A 51 -4.88 7.51 -1.10
N TYR A 52 -3.74 6.88 -1.39
CA TYR A 52 -2.47 7.33 -0.80
C TYR A 52 -2.14 8.78 -1.18
N LYS A 53 -2.37 9.17 -2.44
CA LYS A 53 -2.18 10.55 -2.89
C LYS A 53 -3.10 11.53 -2.17
N GLU A 54 -4.36 11.16 -1.94
CA GLU A 54 -5.30 11.97 -1.15
C GLU A 54 -4.87 12.13 0.32
N GLN A 55 -4.11 11.18 0.86
CA GLN A 55 -3.50 11.27 2.18
C GLN A 55 -2.18 12.07 2.19
N GLY A 56 -1.78 12.63 1.04
CA GLY A 56 -0.60 13.47 0.89
C GLY A 56 0.68 12.71 0.51
N PHE A 57 0.61 11.43 0.19
CA PHE A 57 1.78 10.67 -0.25
C PHE A 57 2.11 10.98 -1.73
N THR A 58 3.38 11.24 -1.99
CA THR A 58 3.94 11.36 -3.35
C THR A 58 4.17 9.99 -3.98
N GLU A 59 4.35 9.92 -5.31
CA GLU A 59 4.61 8.64 -5.98
C GLU A 59 5.91 8.01 -5.48
N GLU A 60 6.93 8.81 -5.23
CA GLU A 60 8.22 8.39 -4.70
C GLU A 60 8.09 7.79 -3.30
N GLN A 61 7.12 8.25 -2.49
CA GLN A 61 6.83 7.70 -1.17
C GLN A 61 5.91 6.47 -1.25
N ILE A 62 5.10 6.34 -2.30
CA ILE A 62 4.20 5.21 -2.49
C ILE A 62 4.95 3.98 -2.99
N PHE A 63 5.78 4.14 -4.02
CA PHE A 63 6.41 3.03 -4.73
C PHE A 63 7.86 2.82 -4.30
N GLU A 64 8.25 1.56 -4.20
CA GLU A 64 9.67 1.21 -4.17
C GLU A 64 10.32 1.64 -5.50
N PRO A 65 11.54 2.20 -5.48
CA PRO A 65 12.27 2.47 -6.71
C PRO A 65 12.41 1.16 -7.51
N GLU A 66 12.17 1.22 -8.82
CA GLU A 66 12.51 0.11 -9.69
C GLU A 66 14.04 -0.04 -9.70
N ASP A 67 14.51 -1.21 -9.29
CA ASP A 67 15.91 -1.66 -9.19
C ASP A 67 16.71 -1.35 -7.91
N GLN A 68 16.83 -2.39 -7.08
CA GLN A 68 18.10 -3.10 -7.02
C GLN A 68 17.83 -4.58 -7.31
N LYS A 69 17.92 -4.98 -8.59
CA LYS A 69 18.30 -6.37 -8.90
C LYS A 69 19.59 -6.62 -8.13
N THR A 70 19.54 -7.62 -7.26
CA THR A 70 20.69 -8.11 -6.51
C THR A 70 21.86 -8.27 -7.50
N ALA A 71 22.85 -7.39 -7.37
CA ALA A 71 24.18 -7.70 -7.87
C ALA A 71 24.68 -8.86 -7.00
N ILE A 72 24.62 -10.08 -7.54
CA ILE A 72 25.41 -11.23 -7.08
C ILE A 72 26.28 -11.63 -8.25
#